data_AF-A0A315ZYP3-F1
#
_entry.id   AF-A0A315ZYP3-F1
#
_cell.length_a   1.000
_cell.length_b   1.000
_cell.length_c   1.000
_cell.angle_alpha   90.00
_cell.angle_beta   90.00
_cell.angle_gamma   90.00
#
_symmetry.space_group_name_H-M   'P 1'
#
loop_
_entity.id
_entity.type
_entity.pdbx_description
1 polymer ?
#
loop_
_entity_poly.entity_id
_entity_poly.type
_entity_poly.pdbx_seq_one_letter_code
_entity_poly.pdbx_strand_id
1 'polypeptide(L)'
;MLASFLLLKMEGRRNLKATAFYMVYGAWIIFFSISNYNKSEVNEMDIKRKKELLELYKNRHPEMGVISYCCKDTGDVFLGISKDTRADFNSTNVKLGANWHPNKELQGLWNKYGQEGFELSVLKVLKYDDPHEDQTAKLESLREQCLASNPNARKIWR
;
A
#
# COMPACT_ATOMS: atom_id res chain seq x y z
N MET A 1 -24.07 52.11 13.89
CA MET A 1 -25.09 53.02 14.47
C MET A 1 -26.55 52.58 14.26
N LEU A 2 -26.83 51.43 13.62
CA LEU A 2 -28.22 50.92 13.50
C LEU A 2 -28.55 49.78 14.50
N ALA A 3 -27.54 49.20 15.16
CA ALA A 3 -27.74 48.13 16.13
C ALA A 3 -28.24 48.62 17.51
N SER A 4 -28.08 49.90 17.84
CA SER A 4 -28.46 50.45 19.16
C SER A 4 -29.93 50.89 19.25
N PHE A 5 -30.62 51.10 18.12
CA PHE A 5 -32.00 51.61 18.15
C PHE A 5 -33.06 50.50 18.35
N LEU A 6 -32.71 49.24 18.09
CA LEU A 6 -33.58 48.09 18.32
C LEU A 6 -33.53 47.55 19.76
N LEU A 7 -32.58 48.02 20.59
CA LEU A 7 -32.38 47.50 21.95
C LEU A 7 -33.26 48.16 23.02
N LEU A 8 -33.97 49.25 22.73
CA LEU A 8 -34.67 50.06 23.75
C LEU A 8 -36.21 50.11 23.62
N LYS A 9 -36.83 49.19 22.86
CA LYS A 9 -38.31 49.14 22.69
C LYS A 9 -38.93 47.77 22.99
N MET A 10 -38.25 46.93 23.77
CA MET A 10 -38.72 45.58 24.11
C MET A 10 -38.59 45.29 25.62
N GLU A 11 -38.83 46.30 26.46
CA GLU A 11 -39.06 46.08 27.89
C GLU A 11 -40.51 45.61 28.08
N GLY A 12 -40.71 44.33 28.38
CA GLY A 12 -41.91 43.89 29.11
C GLY A 12 -42.99 43.11 28.36
N ARG A 13 -42.67 41.99 27.71
CA ARG A 13 -43.45 40.73 27.79
C ARG A 13 -42.54 39.52 27.55
N ARG A 14 -42.38 38.68 28.57
CA ARG A 14 -41.59 37.44 28.56
C ARG A 14 -41.98 36.53 27.39
N ASN A 15 -41.22 36.59 26.30
CA ASN A 15 -41.44 35.75 25.13
C ASN A 15 -40.48 34.54 25.18
N LEU A 16 -40.77 33.59 26.07
CA LEU A 16 -39.94 32.39 26.29
C LEU A 16 -39.71 31.57 25.01
N LYS A 17 -40.59 31.71 24.01
CA LYS A 17 -40.48 31.02 22.71
C LYS A 17 -39.35 31.59 21.84
N ALA A 18 -39.14 32.90 21.88
CA ALA A 18 -38.04 33.53 21.14
C ALA A 18 -36.69 33.14 21.74
N THR A 19 -36.55 33.19 23.07
CA THR A 19 -35.32 32.79 23.75
C THR A 19 -34.99 31.31 23.55
N ALA A 20 -35.99 30.43 23.57
CA ALA A 20 -35.80 29.01 23.28
C ALA A 20 -35.35 28.77 21.84
N PHE A 21 -35.90 29.49 20.86
CA PHE A 21 -35.48 29.40 19.46
C PHE A 21 -34.02 29.85 19.26
N TYR A 22 -33.62 30.98 19.85
CA TYR A 22 -32.23 31.45 19.79
C TYR A 22 -31.25 30.52 20.51
N MET A 23 -31.65 29.88 21.62
CA MET A 23 -30.83 28.88 22.31
C MET A 23 -30.64 27.61 21.48
N VAL A 24 -31.69 27.08 20.85
CA VAL A 24 -31.60 25.88 20.00
C VAL A 24 -30.78 26.17 18.73
N TYR A 25 -30.99 27.32 18.09
CA TYR A 25 -30.23 27.71 16.91
C TYR A 25 -28.75 28.01 17.24
N GLY A 26 -28.48 28.64 18.38
CA GLY A 26 -27.13 28.85 18.88
C GLY A 26 -26.40 27.53 19.18
N ALA A 27 -27.07 26.58 19.83
CA ALA A 27 -26.52 25.25 20.09
C ALA A 27 -26.23 24.48 18.79
N TRP A 28 -27.10 24.60 17.78
CA TRP A 28 -26.89 23.97 16.47
C TRP A 28 -25.71 24.59 15.70
N ILE A 29 -25.53 25.92 15.75
CA ILE A 29 -24.37 26.59 15.15
C ILE A 29 -23.07 26.13 15.81
N ILE A 30 -23.05 26.07 17.16
CA ILE A 30 -21.87 25.63 17.92
C ILE A 30 -21.56 24.17 17.58
N PHE A 31 -22.56 23.28 17.60
CA PHE A 31 -22.39 21.88 17.26
C PHE A 31 -21.91 21.68 15.81
N PHE A 32 -22.50 22.38 14.84
CA PHE A 32 -22.08 22.32 13.45
C PHE A 32 -20.65 22.84 13.25
N SER A 33 -20.26 23.90 13.96
CA SER A 33 -18.90 24.43 13.91
C SER A 33 -17.89 23.45 14.51
N ILE A 34 -18.17 22.87 15.67
CA ILE A 34 -17.34 21.83 16.30
C ILE A 34 -17.21 20.59 15.41
N SER A 35 -18.33 20.14 14.82
CA SER A 35 -18.33 18.97 13.94
C SER A 35 -17.56 19.20 12.64
N ASN A 36 -17.62 20.40 12.06
CA ASN A 36 -16.82 20.73 10.88
C ASN A 36 -15.33 20.88 11.23
N TYR A 37 -15.01 21.48 12.39
CA TYR A 37 -13.63 21.65 12.85
C TYR A 37 -12.93 20.29 13.07
N ASN A 38 -13.60 19.36 13.77
CA ASN A 38 -13.09 18.00 13.96
C ASN A 38 -12.89 17.26 12.62
N LYS A 39 -13.75 17.49 11.62
CA LYS A 39 -13.62 16.88 10.29
C LYS A 39 -12.42 17.42 9.51
N SER A 40 -12.13 18.72 9.57
CA SER A 40 -10.94 19.29 8.94
C SER A 40 -9.65 18.79 9.57
N GLU A 41 -9.60 18.69 10.90
CA GLU A 41 -8.41 18.26 11.63
C GLU A 41 -8.08 16.78 11.38
N VAL A 42 -9.10 15.90 11.37
CA VAL A 42 -8.92 14.48 11.02
C VAL A 42 -8.40 14.32 9.60
N ASN A 43 -8.94 15.08 8.64
CA ASN A 43 -8.49 15.01 7.25
C ASN A 43 -7.04 15.51 7.09
N GLU A 44 -6.65 16.55 7.82
CA GLU A 44 -5.26 17.08 7.79
C GLU A 44 -4.27 16.10 8.44
N MET A 45 -4.65 15.49 9.57
CA MET A 45 -3.90 14.42 10.22
C MET A 45 -3.74 13.20 9.30
N ASP A 46 -4.79 12.78 8.58
CA ASP A 46 -4.73 11.68 7.61
C ASP A 46 -3.81 12.00 6.43
N ILE A 47 -3.84 13.24 5.92
CA ILE A 47 -2.94 13.69 4.84
C ILE A 47 -1.48 13.68 5.33
N LYS A 48 -1.20 14.17 6.54
CA LYS A 48 0.15 14.17 7.10
C LYS A 48 0.65 12.75 7.31
N ARG A 49 -0.16 11.87 7.88
CA ARG A 49 0.17 10.45 8.07
C ARG A 49 0.45 9.74 6.76
N LYS A 50 -0.37 9.99 5.73
CA LYS A 50 -0.17 9.46 4.38
C LYS A 50 1.15 9.93 3.77
N LYS A 51 1.51 11.20 3.95
CA LYS A 51 2.80 11.75 3.49
C LYS A 51 3.98 11.08 4.20
N GLU A 52 3.93 10.96 5.53
CA GLU A 52 4.97 10.27 6.32
C GLU A 52 5.15 8.82 5.85
N LEU A 53 4.06 8.08 5.66
CA LEU A 53 4.12 6.70 5.15
C LEU A 53 4.71 6.63 3.74
N LEU A 54 4.42 7.61 2.89
CA LEU A 54 4.98 7.68 1.54
C LEU A 54 6.48 8.00 1.56
N GLU A 55 6.93 8.88 2.45
CA GLU A 55 8.36 9.18 2.64
C GLU A 55 9.13 7.98 3.20
N LEU A 56 8.56 7.27 4.18
CA LEU A 56 9.13 6.02 4.69
C LEU A 56 9.22 4.95 3.59
N TYR A 57 8.22 4.89 2.70
CA TYR A 57 8.24 3.98 1.55
C TYR A 57 9.32 4.39 0.53
N LYS A 58 9.47 5.69 0.24
CA LYS A 58 10.50 6.20 -0.68
C LYS A 58 11.93 6.01 -0.16
N ASN A 59 12.12 6.13 1.15
CA ASN A 59 13.43 5.94 1.80
C ASN A 59 13.75 4.47 2.08
N ARG A 60 12.82 3.54 1.79
CA ARG A 60 13.11 2.12 1.87
C ARG A 60 14.17 1.79 0.81
N HIS A 61 15.19 1.06 1.23
CA HIS A 61 16.18 0.47 0.33
C HIS A 61 15.78 -1.01 0.16
N PRO A 62 14.94 -1.36 -0.84
CA PRO A 62 14.55 -2.74 -1.07
C PRO A 62 15.75 -3.61 -1.42
N GLU A 63 15.68 -4.90 -1.13
CA GLU A 63 16.74 -5.82 -1.53
C GLU A 63 16.48 -6.25 -2.98
N MET A 64 17.39 -5.88 -3.89
CA MET A 64 17.38 -6.33 -5.28
C MET A 64 18.04 -7.70 -5.40
N GLY A 65 17.51 -8.57 -6.27
CA GLY A 65 18.09 -9.90 -6.42
C GLY A 65 17.40 -10.82 -7.41
N VAL A 66 17.88 -12.07 -7.42
CA VAL A 66 17.27 -13.16 -8.17
C VAL A 66 16.42 -14.00 -7.21
N ILE A 67 15.12 -14.04 -7.47
CA ILE A 67 14.17 -14.86 -6.72
C ILE A 67 14.05 -16.24 -7.37
N SER A 68 13.91 -17.26 -6.53
CA SER A 68 13.74 -18.65 -6.91
C SER A 68 12.48 -19.22 -6.29
N TYR A 69 11.68 -19.89 -7.11
CA TYR A 69 10.53 -20.69 -6.71
C TYR A 69 10.88 -22.14 -6.99
N CYS A 70 11.10 -22.93 -5.94
CA CYS A 70 11.36 -24.36 -6.07
C CYS A 70 10.12 -25.15 -5.64
N CYS A 71 9.64 -26.05 -6.50
CA CYS A 71 8.61 -27.01 -6.11
C CYS A 71 9.30 -28.21 -5.44
N LYS A 72 9.04 -28.45 -4.14
CA LYS A 72 9.71 -29.53 -3.38
C LYS A 72 9.41 -30.92 -3.94
N ASP A 73 8.18 -31.13 -4.41
CA ASP A 73 7.72 -32.42 -4.93
C ASP A 73 8.23 -32.75 -6.34
N THR A 74 8.38 -31.73 -7.19
CA THR A 74 8.73 -31.93 -8.61
C THR A 74 10.21 -31.61 -8.88
N GLY A 75 10.86 -30.85 -8.00
CA GLY A 75 12.24 -30.37 -8.19
C GLY A 75 12.37 -29.30 -9.27
N ASP A 76 11.26 -28.81 -9.81
CA ASP A 76 11.23 -27.72 -10.78
C ASP A 76 11.59 -26.40 -10.10
N VAL A 77 12.54 -25.68 -10.70
CA VAL A 77 13.02 -24.40 -10.21
C VAL A 77 12.65 -23.30 -11.20
N PHE A 78 12.01 -22.24 -10.72
CA PHE A 78 11.67 -21.08 -11.53
C PHE A 78 12.43 -19.84 -11.03
N LEU A 79 13.16 -19.20 -11.93
CA LEU A 79 14.00 -18.04 -11.64
C LEU A 79 13.42 -16.75 -12.21
N GLY A 80 13.37 -15.72 -11.36
CA GLY A 80 12.93 -14.37 -11.70
C GLY A 80 13.95 -13.32 -11.31
N ILE A 81 14.01 -12.25 -12.09
CA ILE A 81 14.75 -11.04 -11.72
C ILE A 81 13.80 -10.15 -10.92
N SER A 82 14.29 -9.61 -9.81
CA SER A 82 13.49 -8.82 -8.90
C SER A 82 14.21 -7.53 -8.49
N LYS A 83 13.52 -6.40 -8.62
CA LYS A 83 13.97 -5.09 -8.11
C LYS A 83 13.55 -4.87 -6.64
N ASP A 84 12.55 -5.60 -6.16
CA ASP A 84 12.19 -5.67 -4.75
C ASP A 84 11.71 -7.09 -4.47
N THR A 85 12.60 -7.88 -3.84
CA THR A 85 12.34 -9.29 -3.54
C THR A 85 11.03 -9.48 -2.79
N ARG A 86 10.73 -8.64 -1.80
CA ARG A 86 9.51 -8.75 -0.98
C ARG A 86 8.26 -8.41 -1.78
N ALA A 87 8.31 -7.35 -2.57
CA ALA A 87 7.19 -6.95 -3.41
C ALA A 87 6.89 -8.01 -4.48
N ASP A 88 7.93 -8.58 -5.11
CA ASP A 88 7.77 -9.58 -6.15
C ASP A 88 7.29 -10.92 -5.61
N PHE A 89 7.72 -11.34 -4.40
CA PHE A 89 7.14 -12.50 -3.73
C PHE A 89 5.65 -12.30 -3.46
N ASN A 90 5.25 -11.15 -2.91
CA ASN A 90 3.85 -10.88 -2.61
C ASN A 90 3.00 -10.81 -3.89
N SER A 91 3.47 -10.07 -4.90
CA SER A 91 2.80 -9.93 -6.19
C SER A 91 2.61 -11.28 -6.88
N THR A 92 3.66 -12.10 -6.91
CA THR A 92 3.62 -13.43 -7.51
C THR A 92 2.71 -14.37 -6.73
N ASN A 93 2.77 -14.38 -5.39
CA ASN A 93 1.87 -15.19 -4.55
C ASN A 93 0.40 -14.81 -4.77
N VAL A 94 0.07 -13.52 -4.83
CA VAL A 94 -1.30 -13.05 -5.11
C VAL A 94 -1.75 -13.46 -6.51
N LYS A 95 -0.89 -13.33 -7.53
CA LYS A 95 -1.20 -13.75 -8.90
C LYS A 95 -1.42 -15.27 -9.01
N LEU A 96 -0.60 -16.05 -8.31
CA LEU A 96 -0.72 -17.51 -8.26
C LEU A 96 -1.99 -17.94 -7.51
N GLY A 97 -2.31 -17.29 -6.40
CA GLY A 97 -3.56 -17.52 -5.67
C GLY A 97 -4.81 -17.11 -6.47
N ALA A 98 -4.72 -16.04 -7.26
CA ALA A 98 -5.78 -15.58 -8.15
C ALA A 98 -5.85 -16.37 -9.48
N ASN A 99 -4.96 -17.34 -9.70
CA ASN A 99 -4.88 -18.14 -10.93
C ASN A 99 -4.68 -17.30 -12.21
N TRP A 100 -4.02 -16.14 -12.08
CA TRP A 100 -3.79 -15.16 -13.15
C TRP A 100 -2.32 -15.11 -13.58
N HIS A 101 -1.51 -16.09 -13.17
CA HIS A 101 -0.10 -16.11 -13.55
C HIS A 101 0.07 -16.50 -15.03
N PRO A 102 0.87 -15.77 -15.83
CA PRO A 102 1.05 -16.04 -17.27
C PRO A 102 1.70 -17.40 -17.54
N ASN A 103 2.54 -17.88 -16.62
CA ASN A 103 3.16 -19.20 -16.71
C ASN A 103 2.20 -20.30 -16.24
N LYS A 104 1.63 -21.04 -17.20
CA LYS A 104 0.70 -22.16 -16.95
C LYS A 104 1.35 -23.34 -16.22
N GLU A 105 2.65 -23.56 -16.40
CA GLU A 105 3.35 -24.66 -15.73
C GLU A 105 3.47 -24.37 -14.23
N LEU A 106 3.98 -23.17 -13.88
CA LEU A 106 4.07 -22.72 -12.50
C LEU A 106 2.70 -22.69 -11.83
N GLN A 107 1.68 -22.19 -12.53
CA GLN A 107 0.31 -22.15 -12.04
C GLN A 107 -0.27 -23.55 -11.82
N GLY A 108 -0.01 -24.50 -12.73
CA GLY A 108 -0.45 -25.89 -12.58
C GLY A 108 0.18 -26.58 -11.38
N LEU A 109 1.48 -26.38 -11.16
CA LEU A 109 2.18 -26.89 -9.98
C LEU A 109 1.65 -26.23 -8.70
N TRP A 110 1.42 -24.92 -8.70
CA TRP A 110 0.86 -24.18 -7.57
C TRP A 110 -0.55 -24.66 -7.21
N ASN A 111 -1.41 -24.91 -8.19
CA ASN A 111 -2.75 -25.44 -7.95
C ASN A 111 -2.73 -26.88 -7.41
N LYS A 112 -1.68 -27.65 -7.71
CA LYS A 112 -1.55 -29.06 -7.30
C LYS A 112 -0.96 -29.20 -5.89
N TYR A 113 0.11 -28.47 -5.59
CA TYR A 113 0.87 -28.61 -4.34
C TYR A 113 0.58 -27.49 -3.32
N GLY A 114 -0.09 -26.42 -3.75
CA GLY A 114 -0.38 -25.26 -2.90
C GLY A 114 0.88 -24.49 -2.50
N GLN A 115 0.71 -23.47 -1.65
CA GLN A 115 1.81 -22.64 -1.18
C GLN A 115 2.83 -23.42 -0.34
N GLU A 116 2.40 -24.43 0.41
CA GLU A 116 3.28 -25.20 1.32
C GLU A 116 4.29 -26.10 0.58
N GLY A 117 3.93 -26.54 -0.64
CA GLY A 117 4.81 -27.32 -1.51
C GLY A 117 5.90 -26.48 -2.20
N PHE A 118 5.83 -25.15 -2.10
CA PHE A 118 6.80 -24.25 -2.71
C PHE A 118 7.80 -23.69 -1.69
N GLU A 119 9.07 -23.71 -2.07
CA GLU A 119 10.15 -23.06 -1.35
C GLU A 119 10.54 -21.76 -2.07
N LEU A 120 10.32 -20.65 -1.37
CA LEU A 120 10.64 -19.30 -1.84
C LEU A 120 12.01 -18.91 -1.29
N SER A 121 13.00 -18.80 -2.18
CA SER A 121 14.37 -18.48 -1.78
C SER A 121 14.96 -17.37 -2.65
N VAL A 122 15.75 -16.48 -2.04
CA VAL A 122 16.54 -15.48 -2.77
C VAL A 122 17.92 -16.08 -3.03
N LEU A 123 18.21 -16.39 -4.29
CA LEU A 123 19.48 -17.03 -4.66
C LEU A 123 20.65 -16.07 -4.60
N LYS A 124 20.43 -14.82 -5.01
CA LYS A 124 21.49 -13.82 -5.09
C LYS A 124 20.91 -12.45 -4.80
N VAL A 125 21.40 -11.83 -3.73
CA VAL A 125 21.09 -10.44 -3.39
C VAL A 125 22.16 -9.58 -4.05
N LEU A 126 21.72 -8.66 -4.90
CA LEU A 126 22.57 -7.63 -5.48
C LEU A 126 22.61 -6.46 -4.49
N LYS A 127 23.76 -6.21 -3.87
CA LYS A 127 23.99 -4.95 -3.16
C LYS A 127 24.15 -3.84 -4.17
N TYR A 128 23.43 -2.75 -3.97
CA TYR A 128 23.46 -1.58 -4.82
C TYR A 128 23.50 -0.33 -3.94
N ASP A 129 24.18 0.72 -4.40
CA ASP A 129 24.27 1.99 -3.67
C ASP A 129 23.13 2.95 -4.03
N ASP A 130 22.58 2.89 -5.25
CA ASP A 130 21.47 3.73 -5.70
C ASP A 130 20.24 2.90 -6.15
N PRO A 131 19.07 3.04 -5.50
CA PRO A 131 17.82 2.37 -5.89
C PRO A 131 17.28 2.78 -7.27
N HIS A 132 17.73 3.91 -7.81
CA HIS A 132 17.24 4.47 -9.07
C HIS A 132 18.09 4.09 -10.29
N GLU A 133 19.26 3.49 -10.08
CA GLU A 133 20.11 3.07 -11.19
C GLU A 133 19.54 1.82 -11.86
N ASP A 134 19.54 1.78 -13.19
CA ASP A 134 19.04 0.64 -13.98
C ASP A 134 19.99 -0.57 -13.87
N GLN A 135 19.90 -1.29 -12.75
CA GLN A 135 20.63 -2.54 -12.51
C GLN A 135 20.06 -3.75 -13.27
N THR A 136 19.09 -3.53 -14.16
CA THR A 136 18.39 -4.58 -14.93
C THR A 136 19.38 -5.49 -15.67
N ALA A 137 20.38 -4.90 -16.34
CA ALA A 137 21.40 -5.66 -17.07
C ALA A 137 22.27 -6.54 -16.17
N LYS A 138 22.63 -6.06 -14.96
CA LYS A 138 23.40 -6.85 -13.99
C LYS A 138 22.56 -8.01 -13.47
N LEU A 139 21.29 -7.78 -13.19
CA LEU A 139 20.37 -8.83 -12.74
C LEU A 139 20.09 -9.87 -13.83
N GLU A 140 20.02 -9.47 -15.10
CA GLU A 140 19.91 -10.39 -16.24
C GLU A 140 21.13 -11.30 -16.36
N SER A 141 22.33 -10.73 -16.28
CA SER A 141 23.58 -11.51 -16.28
C SER A 141 23.63 -12.50 -15.11
N LEU A 142 23.19 -12.09 -13.91
CA LEU A 142 23.10 -12.97 -12.76
C LEU A 142 22.09 -14.11 -12.97
N ARG A 143 20.93 -13.83 -13.56
CA ARG A 143 19.95 -14.87 -13.89
C ARG A 143 20.53 -15.88 -14.88
N GLU A 144 21.24 -15.42 -15.90
CA GLU A 144 21.85 -16.30 -16.90
C GLU A 144 22.92 -17.21 -16.28
N GLN A 145 23.75 -16.69 -15.38
CA GLN A 145 24.70 -17.50 -14.62
C GLN A 145 23.98 -18.57 -13.77
N CYS A 146 22.86 -18.22 -13.13
CA CYS A 146 22.07 -19.15 -12.33
C CYS A 146 21.36 -20.22 -13.19
N LEU A 147 20.90 -19.86 -14.40
CA LEU A 147 20.35 -20.79 -15.38
C LEU A 147 21.41 -21.75 -15.92
N ALA A 148 22.61 -21.25 -16.23
CA ALA A 148 23.73 -22.09 -16.69
C ALA A 148 24.17 -23.10 -15.62
N SER A 149 24.03 -22.75 -14.35
CA SER A 149 24.40 -23.62 -13.22
C SER A 149 23.36 -24.69 -12.91
N ASN A 150 22.10 -24.51 -13.32
CA ASN A 150 20.99 -25.42 -12.99
C ASN A 150 20.19 -25.79 -14.25
N PRO A 151 20.38 -27.00 -14.83
CA PRO A 151 19.71 -27.40 -16.06
C PRO A 151 18.18 -27.54 -15.93
N ASN A 152 17.65 -27.67 -14.72
CA ASN A 152 16.20 -27.72 -14.44
C ASN A 152 15.56 -26.34 -14.21
N ALA A 153 16.36 -25.26 -14.21
CA ALA A 153 15.85 -23.94 -13.93
C ALA A 153 15.16 -23.32 -15.16
N ARG A 154 13.91 -22.90 -15.00
CA ARG A 154 13.10 -22.22 -16.02
C ARG A 154 12.91 -20.75 -15.66
N LYS A 155 12.67 -19.90 -16.66
CA LYS A 155 12.33 -18.48 -16.40
C LYS A 155 10.89 -18.39 -15.88
N ILE A 156 10.66 -17.62 -14.81
CA ILE A 156 9.29 -17.31 -14.31
C ILE A 156 8.49 -16.59 -15.41
N TRP A 157 9.15 -15.66 -16.10
CA TRP A 157 8.60 -14.86 -17.19
C TRP A 157 9.16 -15.38 -18.52
N ARG A 158 8.27 -15.89 -19.38
CA ARG A 158 8.54 -16.24 -20.78
C ARG A 158 7.76 -15.26 -21.67
#